data_AF-A0A940MA47-F1
#
_entry.id   AF-A0A940MA47-F1
#
_cell.length_a   1.000
_cell.length_b   1.000
_cell.length_c   1.000
_cell.angle_alpha   90.00
_cell.angle_beta   90.00
_cell.angle_gamma   90.00
#
_symmetry.space_group_name_H-M   'P 1'
#
loop_
_entity.id
_entity.type
_entity.pdbx_description
1 polymer ?
#
loop_
_entity_poly.entity_id
_entity_poly.type
_entity_poly.pdbx_seq_one_letter_code
_entity_poly.pdbx_strand_id
1 'polypeptide(L)'
;MLTYTKDTSPAAWLFESGASVEHLALYGPAAFQEYARLRYIPDPTGPGLAGADVQLPDDHPTEIEQARRVLRALGAHTRTPDRCFFCLWEGYGEGYVDLALTRGPLVITAGRRHVLYTGVLDEVENWEAQFGEGGPCPPPAYVWPADHRWCFTSDVDPHWAGIGADTAAIEALTARTDVDVVRCSPADPVPYYEG
;
A
#
# COMPACT_ATOMS: atom_id res chain seq x y z
N MET A 1 -15.06 -9.47 7.30
CA MET A 1 -14.54 -9.64 5.93
C MET A 1 -14.74 -8.35 5.13
N LEU A 2 -13.81 -7.98 4.25
CA LEU A 2 -13.96 -6.82 3.37
C LEU A 2 -15.08 -7.03 2.35
N THR A 3 -15.85 -5.99 2.07
CA THR A 3 -17.01 -6.04 1.18
C THR A 3 -16.71 -5.33 -0.13
N TYR A 4 -16.94 -6.02 -1.25
CA TYR A 4 -16.86 -5.43 -2.58
C TYR A 4 -17.88 -4.30 -2.76
N THR A 5 -17.47 -3.18 -3.36
CA THR A 5 -18.37 -2.08 -3.72
C THR A 5 -18.38 -1.81 -5.23
N LYS A 6 -19.58 -1.62 -5.78
CA LYS A 6 -19.75 -1.15 -7.17
C LYS A 6 -19.61 0.38 -7.29
N ASP A 7 -19.77 1.08 -6.17
CA ASP A 7 -19.57 2.53 -6.10
C ASP A 7 -18.09 2.81 -5.94
N THR A 8 -17.48 3.33 -7.00
CA THR A 8 -16.07 3.73 -7.06
C THR A 8 -15.87 5.22 -6.72
N SER A 9 -16.94 5.97 -6.46
CA SER A 9 -16.83 7.40 -6.09
C SER A 9 -15.95 7.66 -4.85
N PRO A 10 -15.81 6.76 -3.86
CA PRO A 10 -14.89 6.97 -2.75
C PRO A 10 -13.41 7.00 -3.15
N ALA A 11 -13.05 6.62 -4.38
CA ALA A 11 -11.69 6.73 -4.90
C ALA A 11 -11.45 8.03 -5.69
N ALA A 12 -12.48 8.85 -5.93
CA ALA A 12 -12.38 10.06 -6.75
C ALA A 12 -11.34 11.06 -6.18
N TRP A 13 -11.24 11.16 -4.86
CA TRP A 13 -10.32 12.07 -4.18
C TRP A 13 -8.84 11.81 -4.47
N LEU A 14 -8.47 10.56 -4.84
CA LEU A 14 -7.09 10.22 -5.22
C LEU A 14 -6.61 11.14 -6.37
N PHE A 15 -7.53 11.54 -7.26
CA PHE A 15 -7.21 12.31 -8.46
C PHE A 15 -7.33 13.82 -8.25
N GLU A 16 -7.91 14.28 -7.14
CA GLU A 16 -8.18 15.71 -6.89
C GLU A 16 -6.90 16.51 -6.59
N SER A 17 -5.84 15.85 -6.12
CA SER A 17 -4.55 16.48 -5.79
C SER A 17 -3.76 16.99 -7.01
N GLY A 18 -4.11 16.55 -8.22
CA GLY A 18 -3.33 16.85 -9.44
C GLY A 18 -1.97 16.14 -9.50
N ALA A 19 -1.77 15.11 -8.67
CA ALA A 19 -0.57 14.28 -8.69
C ALA A 19 -0.31 13.67 -10.08
N SER A 20 0.96 13.54 -10.45
CA SER A 20 1.35 12.82 -11.66
C SER A 20 1.00 11.33 -11.53
N VAL A 21 0.93 10.63 -12.67
CA VAL A 21 0.71 9.17 -12.71
C VAL A 21 1.76 8.42 -11.88
N GLU A 22 3.03 8.82 -11.99
CA GLU A 22 4.14 8.24 -11.23
C GLU A 22 3.99 8.50 -9.73
N HIS A 23 3.63 9.73 -9.34
CA HIS A 23 3.41 10.05 -7.93
C HIS A 23 2.25 9.24 -7.34
N LEU A 24 1.15 9.09 -8.10
CA LEU A 24 0.02 8.24 -7.68
C LEU A 24 0.45 6.79 -7.49
N ALA A 25 1.22 6.21 -8.43
CA ALA A 25 1.71 4.83 -8.34
C ALA A 25 2.58 4.60 -7.11
N LEU A 26 3.44 5.57 -6.77
CA LEU A 26 4.47 5.39 -5.76
C LEU A 26 4.04 5.87 -4.36
N TYR A 27 3.24 6.92 -4.27
CA TYR A 27 2.95 7.63 -3.02
C TYR A 27 1.47 7.92 -2.79
N GLY A 28 0.60 7.61 -3.75
CA GLY A 28 -0.81 8.00 -3.69
C GLY A 28 -1.00 9.50 -3.98
N PRO A 29 -2.07 10.14 -3.48
CA PRO A 29 -2.36 11.53 -3.81
C PRO A 29 -1.36 12.50 -3.19
N ALA A 30 -1.09 13.60 -3.90
CA ALA A 30 -0.22 14.71 -3.48
C ALA A 30 -0.94 15.67 -2.49
N ALA A 31 -1.55 15.11 -1.43
CA ALA A 31 -2.45 15.83 -0.53
C ALA A 31 -1.99 15.83 0.95
N PHE A 32 -0.84 15.23 1.24
CA PHE A 32 -0.37 15.00 2.61
C PHE A 32 0.75 15.95 3.04
N GLN A 33 0.90 16.12 4.35
CA GLN A 33 1.95 16.97 4.93
C GLN A 33 3.33 16.31 4.81
N GLU A 34 3.38 14.99 5.03
CA GLU A 34 4.61 14.22 4.99
C GLU A 34 4.39 12.89 4.27
N TYR A 35 5.50 12.36 3.73
CA TYR A 35 5.56 11.06 3.08
C TYR A 35 6.66 10.20 3.70
N ALA A 36 6.43 8.88 3.67
CA ALA A 36 7.40 7.88 4.04
C ALA A 36 7.32 6.67 3.12
N ARG A 37 8.36 5.84 3.16
CA ARG A 37 8.41 4.53 2.50
C ARG A 37 8.48 3.45 3.57
N LEU A 38 7.57 2.49 3.52
CA LEU A 38 7.75 1.18 4.15
C LEU A 38 8.62 0.35 3.21
N ARG A 39 9.86 0.08 3.60
CA ARG A 39 10.80 -0.72 2.82
C ARG A 39 10.59 -2.19 3.12
N TYR A 40 10.02 -2.94 2.17
CA TYR A 40 9.82 -4.38 2.36
C TYR A 40 11.15 -5.11 2.45
N ILE A 41 12.15 -4.62 1.71
CA ILE A 41 13.56 -4.96 1.83
C ILE A 41 14.37 -3.66 1.86
N PRO A 42 15.62 -3.64 2.36
CA PRO A 42 16.43 -2.42 2.40
C PRO A 42 16.65 -1.80 1.02
N ASP A 43 17.04 -0.52 0.98
CA ASP A 43 17.46 0.10 -0.28
C ASP A 43 18.79 -0.53 -0.78
N PRO A 44 19.00 -0.62 -2.12
CA PRO A 44 20.26 -1.06 -2.68
C PRO A 44 21.41 -0.18 -2.19
N THR A 45 22.51 -0.82 -1.80
CA THR A 45 23.72 -0.15 -1.29
C THR A 45 24.69 0.28 -2.40
N GLY A 46 24.41 -0.09 -3.65
CA GLY A 46 25.19 0.27 -4.82
C GLY A 46 24.43 -0.03 -6.13
N PRO A 47 24.93 0.48 -7.27
CA PRO A 47 24.32 0.24 -8.59
C PRO A 47 24.50 -1.23 -9.02
N GLY A 48 23.64 -1.72 -9.92
CA GLY A 48 23.75 -3.07 -10.48
C GLY A 48 23.27 -4.21 -9.59
N LEU A 49 22.69 -3.92 -8.41
CA LEU A 49 22.15 -4.96 -7.54
C LEU A 49 20.75 -5.36 -8.02
N ALA A 50 20.50 -6.66 -8.12
CA ALA A 50 19.17 -7.20 -8.36
C ALA A 50 18.44 -7.41 -7.02
N GLY A 51 17.13 -7.10 -6.99
CA GLY A 51 16.32 -7.31 -5.79
C GLY A 51 16.24 -8.78 -5.38
N ALA A 52 16.31 -9.69 -6.35
CA ALA A 52 16.31 -11.13 -6.14
C ALA A 52 17.55 -11.68 -5.41
N ASP A 53 18.66 -10.92 -5.41
CA ASP A 53 19.91 -11.34 -4.76
C ASP A 53 20.00 -10.88 -3.30
N VAL A 54 19.03 -10.09 -2.83
CA VAL A 54 19.01 -9.57 -1.46
C VAL A 54 18.87 -10.72 -0.47
N GLN A 55 19.89 -10.90 0.35
CA GLN A 55 19.90 -11.90 1.42
C GLN A 55 19.15 -11.36 2.62
N LEU A 56 17.97 -11.92 2.87
CA LEU A 56 17.13 -11.61 4.02
C LEU A 56 17.25 -12.72 5.07
N PRO A 57 17.09 -12.41 6.37
CA PRO A 57 16.94 -13.41 7.40
C PRO A 57 15.80 -14.39 7.09
N ASP A 58 15.91 -15.65 7.53
CA ASP A 58 14.86 -16.67 7.33
C ASP A 58 13.51 -16.27 7.96
N ASP A 59 13.52 -15.41 8.98
CA ASP A 59 12.36 -14.87 9.68
C ASP A 59 11.92 -13.49 9.17
N HIS A 60 12.44 -13.05 8.01
CA HIS A 60 12.04 -11.78 7.41
C HIS A 60 10.55 -11.80 7.03
N PRO A 61 9.75 -10.83 7.50
CA PRO A 61 8.32 -10.81 7.24
C PRO A 61 8.02 -10.57 5.76
N THR A 62 6.98 -11.24 5.28
CA THR A 62 6.39 -11.01 3.96
C THR A 62 5.92 -9.55 3.80
N GLU A 63 5.77 -9.09 2.56
CA GLU A 63 5.28 -7.73 2.27
C GLU A 63 3.93 -7.45 2.94
N ILE A 64 3.00 -8.41 2.89
CA ILE A 64 1.68 -8.26 3.51
C ILE A 64 1.76 -8.22 5.04
N GLU A 65 2.64 -8.98 5.68
CA GLU A 65 2.86 -8.89 7.13
C GLU A 65 3.40 -7.51 7.54
N GLN A 66 4.31 -6.95 6.75
CA GLN A 66 4.85 -5.60 6.99
C GLN A 66 3.77 -4.52 6.75
N ALA A 67 3.01 -4.65 5.66
CA ALA A 67 1.90 -3.76 5.34
C ALA A 67 0.83 -3.77 6.45
N ARG A 68 0.47 -4.96 6.99
CA ARG A 68 -0.46 -5.10 8.12
C ARG A 68 0.03 -4.36 9.37
N ARG A 69 1.30 -4.47 9.71
CA ARG A 69 1.90 -3.76 10.86
C ARG A 69 1.75 -2.25 10.73
N VAL A 70 2.02 -1.70 9.55
CA VAL A 70 1.87 -0.26 9.25
C VAL A 70 0.40 0.17 9.24
N LEU A 71 -0.47 -0.57 8.55
CA LEU A 71 -1.90 -0.26 8.45
C LEU A 71 -2.56 -0.25 9.83
N ARG A 72 -2.26 -1.23 10.69
CA ARG A 72 -2.74 -1.25 12.08
C ARG A 72 -2.30 -0.01 12.86
N ALA A 73 -1.05 0.44 12.67
CA ALA A 73 -0.55 1.64 13.32
C ALA A 73 -1.27 2.91 12.85
N LEU A 74 -1.51 3.02 11.54
CA LEU A 74 -2.27 4.12 10.92
C LEU A 74 -3.72 4.20 11.41
N GLY A 75 -4.28 3.10 11.93
CA GLY A 75 -5.61 3.08 12.56
C GLY A 75 -5.77 4.06 13.72
N ALA A 76 -4.70 4.36 14.46
CA ALA A 76 -4.71 5.36 15.52
C ALA A 76 -4.74 6.82 15.01
N HIS A 77 -4.50 7.02 13.71
CA HIS A 77 -4.37 8.34 13.06
C HIS A 77 -5.56 8.65 12.11
N THR A 78 -6.71 8.03 12.34
CA THR A 78 -7.97 8.33 11.64
C THR A 78 -9.13 8.36 12.61
N ARG A 79 -10.19 9.11 12.27
CA ARG A 79 -11.46 9.10 13.01
C ARG A 79 -12.46 8.09 12.46
N THR A 80 -12.14 7.43 11.33
CA THR A 80 -13.01 6.47 10.66
C THR A 80 -12.31 5.14 10.40
N PRO A 81 -11.70 4.48 11.42
CA PRO A 81 -11.06 3.18 11.25
C PRO A 81 -12.08 2.07 10.93
N ASP A 82 -13.36 2.31 11.19
CA ASP A 82 -14.48 1.43 10.85
C ASP A 82 -14.94 1.54 9.39
N ARG A 83 -14.40 2.52 8.64
CA ARG A 83 -14.73 2.75 7.24
C ARG A 83 -13.48 3.09 6.44
N CYS A 84 -12.78 2.04 6.02
CA CYS A 84 -11.64 2.10 5.12
C CYS A 84 -12.00 1.54 3.74
N PHE A 85 -11.15 1.86 2.77
CA PHE A 85 -11.23 1.42 1.39
C PHE A 85 -9.93 0.76 1.00
N PHE A 86 -10.02 -0.32 0.23
CA PHE A 86 -8.90 -1.17 -0.16
C PHE A 86 -8.98 -1.43 -1.66
N CYS A 87 -7.90 -1.12 -2.38
CA CYS A 87 -7.78 -1.45 -3.80
C CYS A 87 -7.07 -2.79 -3.98
N LEU A 88 -7.72 -3.72 -4.67
CA LEU A 88 -7.11 -4.97 -5.13
C LEU A 88 -6.77 -4.81 -6.62
N TRP A 89 -5.49 -4.95 -7.00
CA TRP A 89 -5.09 -4.85 -8.40
C TRP A 89 -5.52 -6.09 -9.18
N GLU A 90 -6.18 -5.90 -10.34
CA GLU A 90 -6.64 -7.02 -11.17
C GLU A 90 -5.48 -7.85 -11.77
N GLY A 91 -4.27 -7.28 -11.80
CA GLY A 91 -3.09 -7.86 -12.45
C GLY A 91 -2.21 -8.75 -11.57
N TYR A 92 -2.53 -8.96 -10.29
CA TYR A 92 -1.75 -9.89 -9.44
C TYR A 92 -1.76 -11.34 -9.98
N GLY A 93 -2.76 -11.73 -10.78
CA GLY A 93 -2.83 -13.01 -11.48
C GLY A 93 -3.37 -14.18 -10.64
N GLU A 94 -3.77 -15.26 -11.34
CA GLU A 94 -4.49 -16.43 -10.75
C GLU A 94 -3.70 -17.20 -9.68
N GLY A 95 -2.39 -16.99 -9.56
CA GLY A 95 -1.54 -17.64 -8.54
C GLY A 95 -1.40 -16.87 -7.22
N TYR A 96 -1.88 -15.63 -7.18
CA TYR A 96 -1.79 -14.76 -6.00
C TYR A 96 -3.15 -14.28 -5.52
N VAL A 97 -4.13 -14.12 -6.43
CA VAL A 97 -5.49 -13.70 -6.09
C VAL A 97 -6.55 -14.40 -6.94
N ASP A 98 -7.71 -14.69 -6.35
CA ASP A 98 -8.87 -15.20 -7.09
C ASP A 98 -9.40 -14.11 -8.04
N LEU A 99 -9.27 -14.32 -9.36
CA LEU A 99 -9.75 -13.38 -10.38
C LEU A 99 -11.27 -13.18 -10.39
N ALA A 100 -12.05 -14.04 -9.75
CA ALA A 100 -13.47 -13.75 -9.54
C ALA A 100 -13.68 -12.51 -8.64
N LEU A 101 -12.73 -12.24 -7.74
CA LEU A 101 -12.71 -11.09 -6.83
C LEU A 101 -12.30 -9.79 -7.51
N THR A 102 -11.84 -9.85 -8.77
CA THR A 102 -11.41 -8.68 -9.55
C THR A 102 -12.47 -8.23 -10.58
N ARG A 103 -13.71 -8.76 -10.52
CA ARG A 103 -14.79 -8.46 -11.46
C ARG A 103 -15.70 -7.30 -10.99
N GLY A 104 -15.88 -6.28 -11.83
CA GLY A 104 -16.87 -5.19 -11.62
C GLY A 104 -16.37 -3.81 -12.06
N PRO A 105 -17.06 -2.70 -11.71
CA PRO A 105 -16.49 -1.36 -11.87
C PRO A 105 -15.13 -1.23 -11.19
N LEU A 106 -14.17 -0.63 -11.92
CA LEU A 106 -12.79 -0.54 -11.50
C LEU A 106 -12.35 0.91 -11.31
N VAL A 107 -11.47 1.11 -10.34
CA VAL A 107 -10.71 2.35 -10.15
C VAL A 107 -9.45 2.26 -11.02
N ILE A 108 -9.30 3.17 -11.98
CA ILE A 108 -8.11 3.26 -12.81
C ILE A 108 -7.16 4.28 -12.17
N THR A 109 -6.08 3.79 -11.58
CA THR A 109 -5.06 4.62 -10.93
C THR A 109 -3.71 4.29 -11.51
N ALA A 110 -2.99 5.32 -11.96
CA ALA A 110 -1.65 5.18 -12.56
C ALA A 110 -1.55 4.11 -13.68
N GLY A 111 -2.59 4.01 -14.53
CA GLY A 111 -2.63 3.01 -15.61
C GLY A 111 -2.98 1.58 -15.17
N ARG A 112 -3.10 1.33 -13.86
CA ARG A 112 -3.53 0.05 -13.29
C ARG A 112 -5.02 0.08 -12.94
N ARG A 113 -5.66 -1.08 -13.04
CA ARG A 113 -7.10 -1.27 -12.83
C ARG A 113 -7.35 -2.04 -11.54
N HIS A 114 -8.13 -1.45 -10.63
CA HIS A 114 -8.31 -1.99 -9.28
C HIS A 114 -9.78 -2.21 -8.95
N VAL A 115 -10.10 -3.31 -8.28
CA VAL A 115 -11.39 -3.46 -7.60
C VAL A 115 -11.33 -2.77 -6.25
N LEU A 116 -12.40 -2.06 -5.92
CA LEU A 116 -12.56 -1.39 -4.63
C LEU A 116 -13.35 -2.26 -3.65
N TYR A 117 -12.76 -2.46 -2.48
CA TYR A 117 -13.37 -3.07 -1.30
C TYR A 117 -13.50 -2.03 -0.19
N THR A 118 -14.44 -2.24 0.73
CA THR A 118 -14.61 -1.41 1.92
C THR A 118 -14.88 -2.26 3.16
N GLY A 119 -14.48 -1.76 4.33
CA GLY A 119 -14.71 -2.41 5.61
C GLY A 119 -13.95 -1.73 6.73
N VAL A 120 -13.96 -2.34 7.91
CA VAL A 120 -13.14 -1.89 9.04
C VAL A 120 -11.67 -2.21 8.76
N LEU A 121 -10.76 -1.36 9.26
CA LEU A 121 -9.33 -1.49 9.02
C LEU A 121 -8.76 -2.83 9.49
N ASP A 122 -9.24 -3.35 10.63
CA ASP A 122 -8.80 -4.61 11.23
C ASP A 122 -9.03 -5.83 10.31
N GLU A 123 -9.89 -5.71 9.29
CA GLU A 123 -10.08 -6.79 8.30
C GLU A 123 -8.85 -7.04 7.43
N VAL A 124 -7.87 -6.14 7.44
CA VAL A 124 -6.56 -6.39 6.84
C VAL A 124 -5.90 -7.64 7.41
N GLU A 125 -6.21 -8.05 8.65
CA GLU A 125 -5.69 -9.29 9.24
C GLU A 125 -6.20 -10.56 8.57
N ASN A 126 -7.31 -10.46 7.83
CA ASN A 126 -7.90 -11.56 7.08
C ASN A 126 -7.56 -11.47 5.58
N TRP A 127 -6.62 -10.61 5.18
CA TRP A 127 -6.32 -10.34 3.77
C TRP A 127 -5.92 -11.60 3.01
N GLU A 128 -4.95 -12.37 3.51
CA GLU A 128 -4.50 -13.62 2.90
C GLU A 128 -5.61 -14.67 2.85
N ALA A 129 -6.43 -14.76 3.90
CA ALA A 129 -7.55 -15.69 3.95
C ALA A 129 -8.64 -15.34 2.93
N GLN A 130 -8.85 -14.06 2.66
CA GLN A 130 -9.87 -13.58 1.73
C GLN A 130 -9.39 -13.56 0.27
N PHE A 131 -8.14 -13.15 0.02
CA PHE A 131 -7.64 -12.89 -1.33
C PHE A 131 -6.52 -13.82 -1.77
N GLY A 132 -5.75 -14.41 -0.85
CA GLY A 132 -4.57 -15.23 -1.15
C GLY A 132 -4.78 -16.75 -0.99
N GLU A 133 -6.02 -17.23 -0.96
CA GLU A 133 -6.35 -18.64 -0.68
C GLU A 133 -5.72 -19.19 0.62
N GLY A 134 -5.43 -18.31 1.59
CA GLY A 134 -4.76 -18.64 2.84
C GLY A 134 -3.23 -18.68 2.79
N GLY A 135 -2.62 -18.42 1.62
CA GLY A 135 -1.18 -18.21 1.45
C GLY A 135 -0.80 -16.72 1.36
N PRO A 136 0.50 -16.39 1.48
CA PRO A 136 0.97 -15.02 1.26
C PRO A 136 0.58 -14.52 -0.13
N CYS A 137 0.00 -13.33 -0.18
CA CYS A 137 -0.34 -12.63 -1.41
C CYS A 137 0.12 -11.16 -1.33
N PRO A 138 0.22 -10.46 -2.48
CA PRO A 138 0.59 -9.06 -2.49
C PRO A 138 -0.31 -8.19 -1.59
N PRO A 139 0.23 -7.14 -0.98
CA PRO A 139 -0.56 -6.18 -0.20
C PRO A 139 -1.67 -5.50 -1.02
N PRO A 140 -2.66 -4.86 -0.37
CA PRO A 140 -3.59 -3.98 -1.08
C PRO A 140 -2.81 -2.87 -1.81
N ALA A 141 -3.16 -2.60 -3.06
CA ALA A 141 -2.49 -1.60 -3.88
C ALA A 141 -2.67 -0.18 -3.33
N TYR A 142 -3.83 0.09 -2.73
CA TYR A 142 -4.11 1.31 -1.99
C TYR A 142 -4.96 0.99 -0.77
N VAL A 143 -4.74 1.72 0.34
CA VAL A 143 -5.64 1.75 1.48
C VAL A 143 -5.79 3.18 1.99
N TRP A 144 -7.02 3.58 2.32
CA TRP A 144 -7.29 4.86 2.97
C TRP A 144 -8.57 4.82 3.82
N PRO A 145 -8.68 5.64 4.88
CA PRO A 145 -9.90 5.81 5.66
C PRO A 145 -10.84 6.82 4.99
N ALA A 146 -12.13 6.77 5.30
CA ALA A 146 -13.14 7.69 4.74
C ALA A 146 -12.90 9.18 5.06
N ASP A 147 -12.09 9.51 6.08
CA ASP A 147 -11.69 10.88 6.39
C ASP A 147 -10.37 11.32 5.72
N HIS A 148 -9.79 10.49 4.84
CA HIS A 148 -8.61 10.75 4.01
C HIS A 148 -7.39 11.25 4.80
N ARG A 149 -7.24 10.85 6.07
CA ARG A 149 -6.14 11.28 6.94
C ARG A 149 -4.77 10.71 6.54
N TRP A 150 -4.77 9.58 5.85
CA TRP A 150 -3.58 8.93 5.34
C TRP A 150 -3.93 8.12 4.10
N CYS A 151 -2.92 7.80 3.30
CA CYS A 151 -3.00 6.83 2.21
C CYS A 151 -1.77 5.94 2.24
N PHE A 152 -2.00 4.63 2.18
CA PHE A 152 -0.98 3.62 1.94
C PHE A 152 -1.06 3.21 0.46
N THR A 153 0.07 3.12 -0.21
CA THR A 153 0.18 2.79 -1.64
C THR A 153 1.27 1.75 -1.86
N SER A 154 0.90 0.59 -2.38
CA SER A 154 1.85 -0.49 -2.70
C SER A 154 1.73 -0.85 -4.19
N ASP A 155 2.74 -0.50 -4.95
CA ASP A 155 2.89 -0.95 -6.33
C ASP A 155 3.79 -2.20 -6.37
N VAL A 156 3.77 -2.96 -7.46
CA VAL A 156 4.59 -4.18 -7.62
C VAL A 156 5.98 -3.90 -8.17
N ASP A 157 6.20 -2.71 -8.72
CA ASP A 157 7.48 -2.32 -9.31
C ASP A 157 8.53 -1.93 -8.23
N PRO A 158 8.21 -1.11 -7.20
CA PRO A 158 9.15 -0.79 -6.12
C PRO A 158 9.23 -1.89 -5.06
N HIS A 159 10.39 -2.01 -4.41
CA HIS A 159 10.62 -2.90 -3.26
C HIS A 159 10.07 -2.34 -1.92
N TRP A 160 9.16 -1.37 -1.99
CA TRP A 160 8.66 -0.59 -0.88
C TRP A 160 7.26 -0.05 -1.18
N ALA A 161 6.49 0.27 -0.14
CA ALA A 161 5.20 0.95 -0.23
C ALA A 161 5.28 2.41 0.24
N GLY A 162 4.58 3.31 -0.45
CA GLY A 162 4.46 4.71 -0.09
C GLY A 162 3.38 4.94 0.96
N ILE A 163 3.63 5.91 1.84
CA ILE A 163 2.69 6.33 2.89
C ILE A 163 2.64 7.85 2.88
N GLY A 164 1.47 8.41 2.60
CA GLY A 164 1.20 9.83 2.80
C GLY A 164 0.33 10.03 4.04
N ALA A 165 0.73 10.90 4.96
CA ALA A 165 -0.04 11.18 6.18
C ALA A 165 0.31 12.54 6.80
N ASP A 166 -0.24 12.84 7.98
CA ASP A 166 0.21 13.97 8.80
C ASP A 166 1.55 13.67 9.51
N THR A 167 2.21 14.72 9.99
CA THR A 167 3.51 14.63 10.68
C THR A 167 3.48 13.65 11.86
N ALA A 168 2.40 13.64 12.64
CA ALA A 168 2.29 12.80 13.84
C ALA A 168 2.22 11.31 13.48
N ALA A 169 1.49 10.96 12.41
CA ALA A 169 1.44 9.60 11.91
C ALA A 169 2.80 9.13 11.38
N ILE A 170 3.47 9.95 10.57
CA ILE A 170 4.80 9.62 10.02
C ILE A 170 5.84 9.50 11.13
N GLU A 171 5.82 10.37 12.13
CA GLU A 171 6.69 10.28 13.30
C GLU A 171 6.48 8.96 14.05
N ALA A 172 5.23 8.63 14.37
CA ALA A 172 4.89 7.39 15.06
C ALA A 172 5.35 6.15 14.28
N LEU A 173 5.20 6.14 12.95
CA LEU A 173 5.66 5.04 12.11
C LEU A 173 7.19 4.92 12.06
N THR A 174 7.90 6.04 11.92
CA THR A 174 9.38 6.04 11.87
C THR A 174 10.04 5.68 13.20
N ALA A 175 9.31 5.78 14.30
CA ALA A 175 9.80 5.38 15.63
C ALA A 175 9.68 3.87 15.89
N ARG A 176 9.03 3.11 14.99
CA ARG A 176 8.85 1.67 15.13
C ARG A 176 10.12 0.91 14.77
N THR A 177 10.36 -0.18 15.49
CA THR A 177 11.51 -1.08 15.25
C THR A 177 11.09 -2.43 14.65
N ASP A 178 9.79 -2.69 14.54
CA ASP A 178 9.24 -3.93 13.98
C ASP A 178 8.92 -3.82 12.48
N VAL A 179 9.11 -2.64 11.89
CA VAL A 179 8.97 -2.32 10.47
C VAL A 179 10.05 -1.32 10.07
N ASP A 180 10.46 -1.33 8.81
CA ASP A 180 11.46 -0.39 8.28
C ASP A 180 10.75 0.76 7.54
N VAL A 181 10.44 1.83 8.27
CA VAL A 181 9.79 3.02 7.71
C VAL A 181 10.75 4.21 7.71
N VAL A 182 10.99 4.77 6.53
CA VAL A 182 11.87 5.94 6.35
C VAL A 182 11.10 7.12 5.77
N ARG A 183 11.28 8.31 6.34
CA ARG A 183 10.76 9.54 5.73
C ARG A 183 11.35 9.74 4.34
N CYS A 184 10.57 10.28 3.43
CA CYS A 184 11.03 10.62 2.08
C CYS A 184 10.37 11.89 1.59
N SER A 185 11.03 12.55 0.64
CA SER A 185 10.40 13.56 -0.22
C SER A 185 10.05 12.89 -1.55
N PRO A 186 8.79 12.93 -2.00
CA PRO A 186 8.41 12.41 -3.32
C PRO A 186 9.09 13.10 -4.50
N ALA A 187 9.76 14.25 -4.27
CA ALA A 187 10.54 14.95 -5.29
C ALA A 187 11.99 14.44 -5.38
N ASP A 188 12.44 13.68 -4.40
CA ASP A 188 13.81 13.16 -4.37
C ASP A 188 13.91 11.85 -5.16
N PRO A 189 15.04 11.60 -5.84
CA PRO A 189 15.30 10.30 -6.43
C PRO A 189 15.28 9.21 -5.35
N VAL A 190 14.60 8.10 -5.65
CA VAL A 190 14.59 6.93 -4.76
C VAL A 190 15.51 5.83 -5.32
N PRO A 191 16.22 5.10 -4.44
CA PRO A 191 17.01 3.94 -4.87
C PRO A 191 16.10 2.84 -5.42
N TYR A 192 16.50 2.23 -6.54
CA TYR A 192 15.86 1.06 -7.14
C TYR A 192 16.90 -0.03 -7.41
N TYR A 193 16.49 -1.28 -7.21
CA TYR A 193 17.23 -2.43 -7.73
C TYR A 193 17.13 -2.45 -9.26
N GLU A 194 18.15 -2.99 -9.93
CA GLU A 194 18.08 -3.28 -11.36
C GLU A 194 17.23 -4.53 -11.61
N GLY A 195 16.47 -4.51 -12.71
CA GLY A 195 15.58 -5.60 -13.13
C GLY A 195 16.23 -6.60 -14.06
#